data_AF-A0A1F8U901-F1
#
_entry.id   AF-A0A1F8U901-F1
#
_cell.length_a   1.000
_cell.length_b   1.000
_cell.length_c   1.000
_cell.angle_alpha   90.00
_cell.angle_beta   90.00
_cell.angle_gamma   90.00
#
_symmetry.space_group_name_H-M   'P 1'
#
loop_
_entity.id
_entity.type
_entity.pdbx_description
1 polymer ?
#
loop_
_entity_poly.entity_id
_entity_poly.type
_entity_poly.pdbx_seq_one_letter_code
_entity_poly.pdbx_strand_id
1 'polypeptide(L)'
;MRLVLVLFFVLSVVTFSTTVSADCIQSPERTQACPHQIYRLGQLENMAKPAMLCICVVDFNEFLTVPADEDAAHKQKLKRLKLEYALGQKIEPILKVLKN
;
A
#
# COMPACT_ATOMS: atom_id res chain seq x y z
N MET A 1 21.07 -44.99 -23.03
CA MET A 1 21.00 -43.52 -23.20
C MET A 1 19.58 -42.98 -23.00
N ARG A 2 18.94 -43.21 -21.84
CA ARG A 2 17.62 -42.64 -21.52
C ARG A 2 17.47 -42.14 -20.08
N LEU A 3 18.50 -42.32 -19.23
CA LEU A 3 18.42 -41.96 -17.80
C LEU A 3 19.06 -40.61 -17.44
N VAL A 4 19.83 -40.01 -18.34
CA VAL A 4 20.61 -38.79 -18.02
C VAL A 4 19.84 -37.49 -18.32
N LEU A 5 18.79 -37.56 -19.13
CA LEU A 5 18.03 -36.38 -19.57
C LEU A 5 16.91 -35.94 -18.61
N VAL A 6 16.57 -36.77 -17.60
CA VAL A 6 15.47 -36.44 -16.67
C VAL A 6 15.98 -35.66 -15.46
N LEU A 7 17.27 -35.71 -15.14
CA LEU A 7 17.81 -35.10 -13.93
C LEU A 7 18.05 -33.59 -14.03
N PHE A 8 18.08 -33.03 -15.24
CA PHE A 8 18.40 -31.60 -15.44
C PHE A 8 17.17 -30.67 -15.47
N PHE A 9 15.95 -31.21 -15.53
CA PHE A 9 14.74 -30.38 -15.64
C PHE A 9 14.12 -29.99 -14.28
N VAL A 10 14.66 -30.52 -13.17
CA VAL A 10 14.12 -30.26 -11.82
C VAL A 10 14.71 -29.00 -11.19
N LEU A 11 15.67 -28.34 -11.84
CA LEU A 11 16.51 -27.32 -11.20
C LEU A 11 16.40 -25.94 -11.84
N SER A 12 15.21 -25.41 -12.12
CA SER A 12 15.08 -24.01 -12.61
C SER A 12 13.69 -23.40 -12.44
N VAL A 13 13.09 -23.48 -11.25
CA VAL A 13 12.05 -22.51 -10.86
C VAL A 13 12.24 -22.12 -9.40
N VAL A 14 13.38 -21.47 -9.10
CA VAL A 14 13.46 -20.62 -7.90
C VAL A 14 12.87 -19.29 -8.31
N THR A 15 11.56 -19.13 -8.15
CA THR A 15 10.94 -17.81 -8.16
C THR A 15 11.44 -17.06 -6.93
N PHE A 16 12.43 -16.19 -7.14
CA PHE A 16 12.81 -15.21 -6.14
C PHE A 16 11.65 -14.23 -5.97
N SER A 17 10.77 -14.51 -5.02
CA SER A 17 9.92 -13.47 -4.46
C SER A 17 10.84 -12.54 -3.68
N THR A 18 11.30 -11.46 -4.31
CA THR A 18 11.92 -10.36 -3.61
C THR A 18 10.85 -9.73 -2.71
N THR A 19 10.70 -10.23 -1.49
CA THR A 19 9.97 -9.54 -0.42
C THR A 19 10.81 -8.36 0.04
N VAL A 20 11.05 -7.40 -0.85
CA VAL A 20 11.36 -6.03 -0.46
C VAL A 20 10.02 -5.34 -0.27
N SER A 21 9.27 -5.78 0.73
CA SER A 21 8.19 -4.95 1.26
C SER A 21 8.76 -4.28 2.50
N ALA A 22 9.32 -3.08 2.30
CA ALA A 22 8.86 -2.04 3.19
C ALA A 22 7.34 -2.04 3.02
N ASP A 23 6.60 -2.55 4.01
CA ASP A 23 5.15 -2.68 3.91
C ASP A 23 4.58 -1.32 3.47
N CYS A 24 4.15 -1.25 2.21
CA CYS A 24 3.60 -0.03 1.66
C CYS A 24 2.41 0.37 2.51
N ILE A 25 2.27 1.66 2.78
CA ILE A 25 1.15 2.17 3.53
C ILE A 25 -0.10 1.90 2.69
N GLN A 26 -0.93 0.96 3.16
CA GLN A 26 -2.06 0.39 2.46
C GLN A 26 -3.12 -0.07 3.48
N SER A 27 -4.34 -0.33 3.03
CA SER A 27 -5.36 -0.87 3.93
C SER A 27 -4.93 -2.23 4.47
N PRO A 28 -5.02 -2.48 5.79
CA PRO A 28 -4.70 -3.79 6.36
C PRO A 28 -5.71 -4.87 5.97
N GLU A 29 -6.89 -4.49 5.46
CA GLU A 29 -7.89 -5.43 4.95
C GLU A 29 -7.57 -5.93 3.52
N ARG A 30 -6.50 -5.44 2.90
CA ARG A 30 -6.12 -5.78 1.53
C ARG A 30 -5.61 -7.23 1.46
N THR A 31 -6.23 -8.02 0.58
CA THR A 31 -5.88 -9.44 0.35
C THR A 31 -5.04 -9.66 -0.90
N GLN A 32 -4.98 -8.67 -1.81
CA GLN A 32 -4.24 -8.73 -3.08
C GLN A 32 -3.16 -7.65 -3.13
N ALA A 33 -2.12 -7.88 -3.92
CA ALA A 33 -1.07 -6.89 -4.15
C ALA A 33 -1.64 -5.53 -4.58
N CYS A 34 -1.01 -4.43 -4.15
CA CYS A 34 -1.44 -3.11 -4.55
C CYS A 34 -1.19 -2.87 -6.05
N PRO A 35 -2.22 -2.58 -6.85
CA PRO A 35 -2.06 -2.37 -8.29
C PRO A 35 -1.35 -1.05 -8.62
N HIS A 36 -1.42 -0.05 -7.72
CA HIS A 36 -0.82 1.26 -7.90
C HIS A 36 -0.06 1.70 -6.65
N GLN A 37 1.20 1.26 -6.59
CA GLN A 37 2.16 1.70 -5.58
C GLN A 37 2.90 2.94 -6.09
N ILE A 38 3.12 3.90 -5.21
CA ILE A 38 3.99 5.03 -5.48
C ILE A 38 5.03 5.17 -4.37
N TYR A 39 6.17 5.76 -4.73
CA TYR A 39 7.21 6.14 -3.80
C TYR A 39 7.31 7.66 -3.77
N ARG A 40 7.20 8.25 -2.58
CA ARG A 40 7.28 9.69 -2.36
C ARG A 40 8.05 10.00 -1.09
N LEU A 41 8.83 11.09 -1.11
CA LEU A 41 9.45 11.59 0.10
C LEU A 41 8.36 12.19 0.99
N GLY A 42 8.31 11.77 2.25
CA GLY A 42 7.34 12.28 3.21
C GLY A 42 7.77 12.01 4.65
N GLN A 43 7.05 12.61 5.58
CA GLN A 43 7.26 12.39 7.01
C GLN A 43 5.89 12.18 7.67
N LEU A 44 5.70 11.02 8.28
CA LEU A 44 4.51 10.69 9.07
C LEU A 44 4.68 11.20 10.50
N GLU A 45 3.58 11.30 11.25
CA GLU A 45 3.61 11.80 12.64
C GLU A 45 4.55 10.99 13.54
N ASN A 46 4.70 9.68 13.26
CA ASN A 46 5.54 8.77 14.03
C ASN A 46 7.01 8.73 13.55
N MET A 47 7.40 9.55 12.56
CA MET A 47 8.74 9.57 12.00
C MET A 47 9.56 10.75 12.51
N ALA A 48 10.78 10.50 13.00
CA ALA A 48 11.70 11.54 13.45
C ALA A 48 12.28 12.39 12.31
N LYS A 49 12.34 11.85 11.08
CA LYS A 49 12.87 12.53 9.89
C LYS A 49 12.12 12.10 8.63
N PRO A 50 12.13 12.90 7.55
CA PRO A 50 11.58 12.50 6.27
C PRO A 50 12.26 11.24 5.71
N ALA A 51 11.47 10.40 5.03
CA ALA A 51 11.94 9.19 4.36
C ALA A 51 11.12 8.91 3.10
N MET A 52 11.60 7.99 2.27
CA MET A 52 10.83 7.48 1.13
C MET A 52 9.69 6.61 1.65
N LEU A 53 8.45 7.05 1.44
CA LEU A 53 7.23 6.32 1.76
C LEU A 53 6.79 5.53 0.53
N CYS A 54 6.50 4.24 0.69
CA CYS A 54 5.71 3.49 -0.28
C CYS A 54 4.23 3.62 0.10
N ILE A 55 3.37 4.01 -0.84
CA ILE A 55 1.93 4.24 -0.60
C ILE A 55 1.12 3.52 -1.66
N CYS A 56 0.07 2.81 -1.26
CA CYS A 56 -0.92 2.23 -2.17
C CYS A 56 -2.03 3.24 -2.48
N VAL A 57 -1.95 3.94 -3.61
CA VAL A 57 -2.83 5.09 -3.93
C VAL A 57 -4.31 4.73 -3.94
N VAL A 58 -4.65 3.53 -4.43
CA VAL A 58 -6.05 3.08 -4.54
C VAL A 58 -6.76 3.07 -3.19
N ASP A 59 -6.06 2.76 -2.11
CA ASP A 59 -6.65 2.70 -0.76
C ASP A 59 -6.98 4.10 -0.21
N PHE A 60 -6.42 5.15 -0.81
CA PHE A 60 -6.61 6.53 -0.39
C PHE A 60 -7.46 7.37 -1.34
N ASN A 61 -7.74 6.88 -2.55
CA ASN A 61 -8.46 7.62 -3.60
C ASN A 61 -9.78 8.22 -3.12
N GLU A 62 -10.56 7.46 -2.35
CA GLU A 62 -11.84 7.94 -1.83
C GLU A 62 -11.66 9.20 -0.97
N PHE A 63 -10.53 9.38 -0.28
CA PHE A 63 -10.25 10.55 0.56
C PHE A 63 -9.59 11.71 -0.19
N LEU A 64 -9.22 11.49 -1.45
CA LEU A 64 -8.70 12.54 -2.34
C LEU A 64 -9.83 13.32 -3.02
N THR A 65 -11.03 12.73 -3.08
CA THR A 65 -12.22 13.35 -3.69
C THR A 65 -13.07 14.10 -2.68
N VAL A 66 -13.69 15.20 -3.12
CA VAL A 66 -14.69 15.93 -2.35
C VAL A 66 -16.02 15.15 -2.43
N PRO A 67 -16.68 14.84 -1.28
CA PRO A 67 -17.99 14.19 -1.28
C PRO A 67 -19.05 15.04 -1.99
N ALA A 68 -20.01 14.38 -2.64
CA ALA A 68 -21.10 15.05 -3.36
C ALA A 68 -22.19 15.62 -2.44
N ASP A 69 -22.39 15.02 -1.27
CA ASP A 69 -23.45 15.35 -0.31
C ASP A 69 -23.03 15.02 1.14
N GLU A 70 -23.89 15.37 2.10
CA GLU A 70 -23.63 15.16 3.53
C GLU A 70 -23.55 13.67 3.92
N ASP A 71 -24.35 12.81 3.30
CA ASP A 71 -24.34 11.38 3.57
C ASP A 71 -23.03 10.73 3.11
N ALA A 72 -22.56 11.11 1.92
CA ALA A 72 -21.27 10.72 1.39
C ALA A 72 -20.13 11.25 2.26
N ALA A 73 -20.21 12.49 2.75
CA ALA A 73 -19.23 13.06 3.66
C ALA A 73 -19.15 12.29 4.99
N HIS A 74 -20.31 11.93 5.55
CA HIS A 74 -20.38 11.13 6.77
C HIS A 74 -19.76 9.74 6.57
N LYS A 75 -20.11 9.04 5.48
CA LYS A 75 -19.55 7.72 5.13
C LYS A 75 -18.04 7.78 4.92
N GLN A 76 -17.55 8.78 4.19
CA GLN A 76 -16.11 8.98 3.97
C GLN A 76 -15.38 9.24 5.29
N LYS A 77 -15.94 10.06 6.18
CA LYS A 77 -15.38 10.31 7.52
C LYS A 77 -15.27 9.04 8.34
N LEU A 78 -16.30 8.20 8.36
CA LEU A 78 -16.27 6.92 9.09
C LEU A 78 -15.21 5.97 8.53
N LYS A 79 -15.14 5.83 7.20
CA LYS A 79 -14.10 5.02 6.54
C LYS A 79 -12.70 5.51 6.86
N ARG A 80 -12.50 6.83 6.83
CA ARG A 80 -11.24 7.46 7.20
C ARG A 80 -10.84 7.09 8.62
N LEU A 81 -11.75 7.24 9.58
CA LEU A 81 -11.48 6.91 10.99
C LEU A 81 -11.11 5.43 11.16
N LYS A 82 -11.80 4.52 10.48
CA LYS A 82 -11.47 3.09 10.49
C LYS A 82 -10.06 2.83 9.95
N LEU A 83 -9.70 3.47 8.84
CA LEU A 83 -8.38 3.32 8.24
C LEU A 83 -7.28 3.90 9.15
N GLU A 84 -7.48 5.09 9.71
CA GLU A 84 -6.56 5.71 10.66
C GLU A 84 -6.34 4.82 11.89
N TYR A 85 -7.41 4.23 12.42
CA TYR A 85 -7.32 3.28 13.52
C TYR A 85 -6.51 2.03 13.14
N ALA A 86 -6.81 1.45 11.98
CA ALA A 86 -6.16 0.23 11.52
C ALA A 86 -4.67 0.44 11.16
N LEU A 87 -4.30 1.66 10.72
CA LEU A 87 -2.92 2.07 10.48
C LEU A 87 -2.20 2.56 11.75
N GLY A 88 -2.93 2.80 12.84
CA GLY A 88 -2.37 3.37 14.08
C GLY A 88 -1.85 4.80 13.93
N GLN A 89 -2.29 5.54 12.91
CA GLN A 89 -1.84 6.92 12.64
C GLN A 89 -2.84 7.69 11.79
N LYS A 90 -2.76 9.03 11.83
CA LYS A 90 -3.55 9.89 10.95
C LYS A 90 -3.11 9.74 9.49
N ILE A 91 -4.06 9.76 8.57
CA ILE A 91 -3.77 9.67 7.13
C ILE A 91 -3.59 11.04 6.46
N GLU A 92 -3.88 12.14 7.15
CA GLU A 92 -3.74 13.51 6.60
C GLU A 92 -2.35 13.78 6.00
N PRO A 93 -1.23 13.39 6.63
CA PRO A 93 0.11 13.55 6.03
C PRO A 93 0.26 12.77 4.73
N ILE A 94 -0.34 11.57 4.63
CA ILE A 94 -0.32 10.73 3.42
C ILE A 94 -1.13 11.41 2.32
N LEU A 95 -2.32 11.94 2.64
CA LEU A 95 -3.15 12.65 1.66
C LEU A 95 -2.45 13.90 1.12
N LYS A 96 -1.68 14.60 1.95
CA LYS A 96 -0.84 15.74 1.49
C LYS A 96 0.26 15.29 0.53
N VAL A 97 0.91 14.16 0.82
CA VAL A 97 1.93 13.57 -0.07
C VAL A 97 1.31 13.14 -1.42
N LEU A 98 0.05 12.71 -1.44
CA LEU A 98 -0.64 12.25 -2.64
C LEU A 98 -1.23 13.38 -3.50
N LYS A 99 -1.54 14.54 -2.91
CA LYS A 99 -2.10 15.71 -3.63
C LYS A 99 -1.03 16.55 -4.34
N ASN A 100 0.23 16.43 -3.94
CA ASN A 100 1.38 17.13 -4.51
C ASN A 100 2.06 16.30 -5.60
#